data_AF-A0A1F8W591-F1
#
_entry.id   AF-A0A1F8W591-F1
#
_cell.length_a   1.000
_cell.length_b   1.000
_cell.length_c   1.000
_cell.angle_alpha   90.00
_cell.angle_beta   90.00
_cell.angle_gamma   90.00
#
_symmetry.space_group_name_H-M   'P 1'
#
loop_
_entity.id
_entity.type
_entity.pdbx_description
1 polymer ?
#
loop_
_entity_poly.entity_id
_entity_poly.type
_entity_poly.pdbx_seq_one_letter_code
_entity_poly.pdbx_strand_id
1 'polypeptide(L)'
;MGWIATYAPEVFPITQAVRLLSLEDYQISTEFVARHKELNEDFIWSSVILGEMASQGQRPSSVDKMPVSRALGCFSYPMARTSMLYGGSERATEMLRQRLSVIENDMLFSKKAISVETLQPIWSLAEGGGQRPSEIADVVHVIMSALDPAGPRGIISDLELLKIDVRKMSSGPIEQRVLEFENASLKLVQEASSSKQLRSRAPMYLAAFAFWVGQGTTHISLLEDFENTFPSIYAWTGLFAGLGGPTCWDSRWMRACTAVDRMIRAPFSLTDPPAVDLGWIEYQLIRDQNRPTEWVKELVKLTPRALTVEVLPGASCQMRLTEPDRDKHDEAVSPSVEMPQSLTQRDVDSITLAVEILMDVVRNKDAHSARQQAQLFSDGPRPEGSSPKKRTTKRVR
;
A
#
# COMPACT_ATOMS: atom_id res chain seq x y z
N MET A 1 20.00 -8.61 31.77
CA MET A 1 19.70 -7.31 31.13
C MET A 1 18.94 -6.35 32.04
N GLY A 2 17.87 -6.76 32.72
CA GLY A 2 17.15 -5.86 33.65
C GLY A 2 18.01 -5.17 34.72
N TRP A 3 19.05 -5.85 35.22
CA TRP A 3 20.00 -5.24 36.16
C TRP A 3 20.83 -4.11 35.52
N ILE A 4 21.25 -4.23 34.25
CA ILE A 4 22.02 -3.18 33.55
C ILE A 4 21.12 -1.97 33.33
N ALA A 5 19.90 -2.22 32.85
CA ALA A 5 18.90 -1.17 32.64
C ALA A 5 18.55 -0.41 33.95
N THR A 6 18.68 -1.05 35.11
CA THR A 6 18.39 -0.45 36.42
C THR A 6 19.61 0.23 37.07
N TYR A 7 20.78 -0.41 37.01
CA TYR A 7 21.97 -0.01 37.78
C TYR A 7 23.06 0.67 36.94
N ALA A 8 22.97 0.63 35.62
CA ALA A 8 23.86 1.29 34.67
C ALA A 8 23.07 1.86 33.47
N PRO A 9 22.11 2.77 33.70
CA PRO A 9 21.25 3.33 32.66
C PRO A 9 22.05 4.05 31.56
N GLU A 10 23.25 4.54 31.85
CA GLU A 10 24.15 5.18 30.88
C GLU A 10 24.70 4.24 29.80
N VAL A 11 24.62 2.92 30.01
CA VAL A 11 25.07 1.89 29.07
C VAL A 11 23.89 1.27 28.32
N PHE A 12 22.65 1.55 28.74
CA PHE A 12 21.45 0.99 28.13
C PHE A 12 20.88 1.97 27.08
N PRO A 13 20.51 1.50 25.86
CA PRO A 13 20.55 0.12 25.39
C PRO A 13 21.92 -0.29 24.85
N ILE A 14 22.33 -1.52 25.16
CA ILE A 14 23.65 -2.08 24.79
C ILE A 14 23.75 -2.25 23.27
N THR A 15 22.62 -2.48 22.58
CA THR A 15 22.59 -2.71 21.14
C THR A 15 23.21 -1.55 20.35
N GLN A 16 23.13 -0.32 20.85
CA GLN A 16 23.74 0.83 20.17
C GLN A 16 25.28 0.78 20.11
N ALA A 17 25.91 0.01 20.99
CA ALA A 17 27.36 -0.19 21.02
C ALA A 17 27.78 -1.54 20.43
N VAL A 18 27.06 -2.61 20.77
CA VAL A 18 27.40 -3.98 20.34
C VAL A 18 26.15 -4.79 20.06
N ARG A 19 26.20 -5.67 19.05
CA ARG A 19 25.05 -6.51 18.70
C ARG A 19 24.82 -7.60 19.76
N LEU A 20 23.61 -7.63 20.30
CA LEU A 20 23.16 -8.67 21.23
C LEU A 20 22.43 -9.77 20.45
N LEU A 21 22.96 -11.00 20.52
CA LEU A 21 22.41 -12.16 19.83
C LEU A 21 22.01 -13.24 20.81
N SER A 22 20.86 -13.85 20.58
CA SER A 22 20.56 -15.13 21.22
C SER A 22 21.43 -16.22 20.57
N LEU A 23 21.59 -17.35 21.25
CA LEU A 23 22.29 -18.49 20.66
C LEU A 23 21.65 -18.91 19.33
N GLU A 24 20.33 -18.82 19.24
CA GLU A 24 19.57 -19.16 18.05
C GLU A 24 19.82 -18.17 16.89
N ASP A 25 19.80 -16.85 17.17
CA ASP A 25 20.13 -15.82 16.17
C ASP A 25 21.57 -15.98 15.66
N TYR A 26 22.49 -16.31 16.56
CA TYR A 26 23.89 -16.54 16.22
C TYR A 26 24.06 -17.74 15.29
N GLN A 27 23.42 -18.88 15.60
CA GLN A 27 23.47 -20.08 14.76
C GLN A 27 23.00 -19.78 13.34
N ILE A 28 21.82 -19.16 13.18
CA ILE A 28 21.27 -18.79 11.88
C ILE A 28 22.19 -17.81 11.13
N SER A 29 22.82 -16.87 11.85
CA SER A 29 23.75 -15.91 11.24
C SER A 29 25.04 -16.56 10.74
N THR A 30 25.63 -17.46 11.52
CA THR A 30 26.89 -18.11 11.15
C THR A 30 26.77 -19.10 9.99
N GLU A 31 25.61 -19.75 9.84
CA GLU A 31 25.39 -20.75 8.80
C GLU A 31 25.27 -20.13 7.39
N PHE A 32 24.74 -18.90 7.28
CA PHE A 32 24.30 -18.35 6.00
C PHE A 32 25.01 -17.05 5.57
N VAL A 33 25.48 -16.21 6.50
CA VAL A 33 26.12 -14.92 6.14
C VAL A 33 27.40 -15.10 5.30
N ALA A 34 28.00 -16.30 5.31
CA ALA A 34 29.16 -16.65 4.48
C ALA A 34 28.83 -16.94 3.01
N ARG A 35 27.56 -17.16 2.64
CA ARG A 35 27.15 -17.45 1.25
C ARG A 35 26.39 -16.26 0.68
N HIS A 36 27.12 -15.18 0.37
CA HIS A 36 26.60 -14.16 -0.53
C HIS A 36 26.31 -14.86 -1.87
N LYS A 37 25.04 -15.19 -2.15
CA LYS A 37 24.63 -15.47 -3.53
C LYS A 37 24.95 -14.22 -4.34
N GLU A 38 25.60 -14.39 -5.49
CA GLU A 38 25.58 -13.37 -6.53
C GLU A 38 24.10 -13.05 -6.76
N LEU A 39 23.68 -11.89 -6.25
CA LEU A 39 22.31 -11.47 -6.30
C LEU A 39 21.98 -11.25 -7.76
N ASN A 40 21.15 -12.13 -8.34
CA ASN A 40 20.44 -11.81 -9.56
C ASN A 40 19.87 -10.38 -9.44
N GLU A 41 19.79 -9.70 -10.58
CA GLU A 41 19.19 -8.37 -10.73
C GLU A 41 17.65 -8.40 -10.51
N ASP A 42 17.17 -9.26 -9.61
CA ASP A 42 15.77 -9.43 -9.30
C ASP A 42 15.34 -8.29 -8.37
N PHE A 43 14.82 -7.22 -8.96
CA PHE A 43 14.27 -6.06 -8.26
C PHE A 43 12.90 -6.31 -7.63
N ILE A 44 12.53 -7.59 -7.43
CA ILE A 44 11.22 -8.00 -6.92
C ILE A 44 11.00 -7.41 -5.54
N TRP A 45 11.92 -7.64 -4.62
CA TRP A 45 11.83 -7.12 -3.25
C TRP A 45 11.76 -5.60 -3.20
N SER A 46 12.60 -4.92 -3.97
CA SER A 46 12.64 -3.47 -4.07
C SER A 46 11.29 -2.90 -4.55
N SER A 47 10.65 -3.57 -5.51
CA SER A 47 9.33 -3.19 -6.02
C SER A 47 8.20 -3.50 -5.03
N VAL A 48 8.25 -4.64 -4.33
CA VAL A 48 7.29 -5.00 -3.26
C VAL A 48 7.34 -3.98 -2.12
N ILE A 49 8.54 -3.60 -1.66
CA ILE A 49 8.72 -2.57 -0.63
C ILE A 49 8.18 -1.24 -1.10
N LEU A 50 8.42 -0.85 -2.36
CA LEU A 50 7.90 0.39 -2.91
C LEU A 50 6.36 0.41 -2.97
N GLY A 51 5.75 -0.72 -3.32
CA GLY A 51 4.31 -0.92 -3.26
C GLY A 51 3.75 -0.82 -1.84
N GLU A 52 4.44 -1.41 -0.86
CA GLU A 52 4.07 -1.29 0.56
C GLU A 52 4.23 0.15 1.07
N MET A 53 5.30 0.86 0.68
CA MET A 53 5.50 2.28 0.98
C MET A 53 4.34 3.13 0.47
N ALA A 54 3.86 2.84 -0.75
CA ALA A 54 2.73 3.54 -1.34
C ALA A 54 1.43 3.28 -0.56
N SER A 55 1.23 2.05 -0.13
CA SER A 55 0.07 1.65 0.69
C SER A 55 0.02 2.29 2.08
N GLN A 56 1.16 2.75 2.61
CA GLN A 56 1.26 3.37 3.93
C GLN A 56 1.24 4.91 3.87
N GLY A 57 1.18 5.49 2.66
CA GLY A 57 1.08 6.94 2.49
C GLY A 57 -0.31 7.45 2.84
N GLN A 58 -0.42 8.44 3.74
CA GLN A 58 -1.71 9.09 4.08
C GLN A 58 -2.25 10.02 2.97
N ARG A 59 -1.60 10.09 1.80
CA ARG A 59 -1.97 10.94 0.67
C ARG A 59 -1.50 10.28 -0.63
N PRO A 60 -2.12 10.62 -1.78
CA PRO A 60 -1.59 10.29 -3.09
C PRO A 60 -0.31 11.10 -3.33
N SER A 61 0.79 10.69 -2.72
CA SER A 61 2.12 11.14 -3.08
C SER A 61 2.58 10.24 -4.22
N SER A 62 2.71 10.82 -5.42
CA SER A 62 3.41 10.17 -6.54
C SER A 62 4.67 9.45 -6.03
N VAL A 63 4.88 8.21 -6.49
CA VAL A 63 5.90 7.28 -6.00
C VAL A 63 7.30 7.90 -5.94
N ASP A 64 7.63 8.82 -6.86
CA ASP A 64 8.90 9.55 -6.91
C ASP A 64 9.12 10.56 -5.78
N LYS A 65 8.07 10.99 -5.09
CA LYS A 65 8.14 11.98 -4.00
C LYS A 65 8.25 11.33 -2.62
N MET A 66 8.15 10.01 -2.53
CA MET A 66 8.25 9.31 -1.26
C MET A 66 9.71 9.30 -0.77
N PRO A 67 9.97 9.73 0.48
CA PRO A 67 11.30 9.59 1.06
C PRO A 67 11.69 8.11 1.14
N VAL A 68 12.86 7.80 0.60
CA VAL A 68 13.43 6.45 0.55
C VAL A 68 13.59 5.84 1.96
N SER A 69 13.80 6.67 2.98
CA SER A 69 13.82 6.24 4.39
C SER A 69 12.54 5.57 4.87
N ARG A 70 11.38 5.80 4.22
CA ARG A 70 10.12 5.09 4.55
C ARG A 70 10.21 3.58 4.28
N ALA A 71 11.14 3.13 3.46
CA ALA A 71 11.40 1.70 3.25
C ALA A 71 11.70 0.98 4.57
N LEU A 72 12.44 1.61 5.49
CA LEU A 72 12.75 1.04 6.81
C LEU A 72 11.49 0.79 7.64
N GLY A 73 10.42 1.53 7.37
CA GLY A 73 9.15 1.34 8.02
C GLY A 73 8.32 0.21 7.46
N CYS A 74 8.65 -0.34 6.29
CA CYS A 74 7.87 -1.41 5.67
C CYS A 74 8.23 -2.77 6.27
N PHE A 75 7.24 -3.65 6.46
CA PHE A 75 7.47 -5.04 6.90
C PHE A 75 8.19 -5.86 5.83
N SER A 76 8.01 -5.53 4.54
CA SER A 76 8.73 -6.17 3.44
C SER A 76 10.23 -5.85 3.44
N TYR A 77 10.68 -4.77 4.09
CA TYR A 77 12.10 -4.41 4.15
C TYR A 77 12.94 -5.40 4.95
N PRO A 78 12.64 -5.70 6.24
CA PRO A 78 13.35 -6.73 6.97
C PRO A 78 13.16 -8.10 6.31
N MET A 79 12.02 -8.38 5.68
CA MET A 79 11.80 -9.63 4.94
C MET A 79 12.76 -9.78 3.76
N ALA A 80 12.90 -8.74 2.93
CA ALA A 80 13.85 -8.71 1.82
C ALA A 80 15.29 -8.87 2.30
N ARG A 81 15.67 -8.15 3.37
CA ARG A 81 16.99 -8.28 4.01
C ARG A 81 17.24 -9.71 4.47
N THR A 82 16.25 -10.34 5.10
CA THR A 82 16.38 -11.73 5.56
C THR A 82 16.52 -12.69 4.38
N SER A 83 15.70 -12.55 3.34
CA SER A 83 15.79 -13.38 2.13
C SER A 83 17.20 -13.30 1.51
N MET A 84 17.77 -12.10 1.43
CA MET A 84 19.09 -11.86 0.85
C MET A 84 20.26 -12.31 1.73
N LEU A 85 20.24 -11.99 3.03
CA LEU A 85 21.35 -12.30 3.95
C LEU A 85 21.39 -13.78 4.35
N TYR A 86 20.23 -14.43 4.45
CA TYR A 86 20.11 -15.81 4.91
C TYR A 86 19.78 -16.79 3.78
N GLY A 87 19.92 -16.36 2.52
CA GLY A 87 19.81 -17.21 1.32
C GLY A 87 18.46 -17.93 1.17
N GLY A 88 17.37 -17.32 1.64
CA GLY A 88 16.03 -17.94 1.64
C GLY A 88 15.84 -19.05 2.68
N SER A 89 16.59 -19.01 3.79
CA SER A 89 16.40 -19.94 4.91
C SER A 89 14.98 -19.85 5.47
N GLU A 90 14.18 -20.92 5.31
CA GLU A 90 12.80 -20.99 5.82
C GLU A 90 12.73 -20.72 7.33
N ARG A 91 13.74 -21.18 8.09
CA ARG A 91 13.81 -20.94 9.53
C ARG A 91 13.99 -19.45 9.86
N ALA A 92 14.86 -18.76 9.14
CA ALA A 92 15.09 -17.33 9.34
C ALA A 92 13.85 -16.52 8.95
N THR A 93 13.23 -16.85 7.81
CA THR A 93 11.99 -16.23 7.34
C THR A 93 10.84 -16.42 8.33
N GLU A 94 10.63 -17.64 8.83
CA GLU A 94 9.56 -17.93 9.79
C GLU A 94 9.78 -17.21 11.13
N MET A 95 11.02 -17.21 11.62
CA MET A 95 11.37 -16.49 12.84
C MET A 95 11.15 -14.99 12.68
N LEU A 96 11.58 -14.41 11.55
CA LEU A 96 11.32 -13.00 11.26
C LEU A 96 9.82 -12.73 11.25
N ARG A 97 9.02 -13.56 10.57
CA ARG A 97 7.57 -13.40 10.45
C ARG A 97 6.90 -13.38 11.82
N GLN A 98 7.27 -14.31 12.71
CA GLN A 98 6.75 -14.35 14.09
C GLN A 98 7.10 -13.08 14.86
N ARG A 99 8.35 -12.61 14.75
CA ARG A 99 8.83 -11.40 15.42
C ARG A 99 8.18 -10.11 14.86
N LEU A 100 7.95 -10.03 13.56
CA LEU A 100 7.21 -8.93 12.93
C LEU A 100 5.74 -8.94 13.36
N SER A 101 5.11 -10.10 13.47
CA SER A 101 3.74 -10.21 13.98
C SER A 101 3.63 -9.75 15.45
N VAL A 102 4.66 -10.02 16.25
CA VAL A 102 4.77 -9.45 17.60
C VAL A 102 4.84 -7.91 17.57
N ILE A 103 5.70 -7.34 16.73
CA ILE A 103 5.85 -5.88 16.60
C ILE A 103 4.55 -5.25 16.11
N GLU A 104 3.89 -5.86 15.13
CA GLU A 104 2.63 -5.37 14.57
C GLU A 104 1.53 -5.23 15.63
N ASN A 105 1.43 -6.20 16.53
CA ASN A 105 0.40 -6.26 17.57
C ASN A 105 0.76 -5.50 18.85
N ASP A 106 1.92 -4.83 18.89
CA ASP A 106 2.37 -4.08 20.05
C ASP A 106 1.73 -2.69 20.10
N MET A 107 1.04 -2.37 21.20
CA MET A 107 0.36 -1.10 21.44
C MET A 107 1.33 0.10 21.55
N LEU A 108 2.63 -0.15 21.69
CA LEU A 108 3.67 0.88 21.61
C LEU A 108 3.70 1.58 20.26
N PHE A 109 3.29 0.90 19.20
CA PHE A 109 3.40 1.39 17.83
C PHE A 109 2.07 1.80 17.23
N SER A 110 2.12 2.78 16.34
CA SER A 110 0.97 3.16 15.53
C SER A 110 0.61 2.01 14.59
N LYS A 111 -0.70 1.71 14.49
CA LYS A 111 -1.21 0.69 13.57
C LYS A 111 -0.89 1.04 12.11
N LYS A 112 -0.51 0.02 11.34
CA LYS A 112 -0.28 0.11 9.90
C LYS A 112 -1.54 -0.24 9.14
N ALA A 113 -1.67 0.30 7.92
CA ALA A 113 -2.78 0.02 7.03
C ALA A 113 -2.73 -1.43 6.47
N ILE A 114 -1.53 -2.02 6.35
CA ILE A 114 -1.34 -3.41 5.93
C ILE A 114 -0.72 -4.22 7.06
N SER A 115 -1.26 -5.41 7.27
CA SER A 115 -0.76 -6.40 8.24
C SER A 115 0.33 -7.32 7.67
N VAL A 116 1.09 -7.96 8.56
CA VAL A 116 2.05 -9.02 8.19
C VAL A 116 1.32 -10.18 7.51
N GLU A 117 0.13 -10.54 8.00
CA GLU A 117 -0.69 -11.61 7.41
C GLU A 117 -1.10 -11.29 5.97
N THR A 118 -1.46 -10.03 5.69
CA THR A 118 -1.88 -9.61 4.34
C THR A 118 -0.71 -9.63 3.35
N LEU A 119 0.52 -9.37 3.81
CA LEU A 119 1.72 -9.38 2.96
C LEU A 119 2.26 -10.79 2.71
N GLN A 120 1.89 -11.78 3.52
CA GLN A 120 2.45 -13.13 3.43
C GLN A 120 2.30 -13.77 2.03
N PRO A 121 1.15 -13.71 1.34
CA PRO A 121 1.03 -14.25 -0.01
C PRO A 121 1.96 -13.54 -1.01
N ILE A 122 2.18 -12.23 -0.85
CA ILE A 122 3.07 -11.44 -1.71
C ILE A 122 4.52 -11.86 -1.48
N TRP A 123 4.93 -12.03 -0.23
CA TRP A 123 6.28 -12.50 0.11
C TRP A 123 6.56 -13.89 -0.41
N SER A 124 5.62 -14.83 -0.28
CA SER A 124 5.78 -16.19 -0.81
C SER A 124 5.98 -16.21 -2.33
N LEU A 125 5.32 -15.32 -3.06
CA LEU A 125 5.51 -15.17 -4.51
C LEU A 125 6.84 -14.46 -4.82
N ALA A 126 7.24 -13.47 -4.02
CA ALA A 126 8.48 -12.74 -4.18
C ALA A 126 9.73 -13.62 -3.94
N GLU A 127 9.64 -14.60 -3.04
CA GLU A 127 10.70 -15.61 -2.82
C GLU A 127 10.80 -16.65 -3.95
N GLY A 128 9.93 -16.57 -4.97
CA GLY A 128 9.93 -17.47 -6.11
C GLY A 128 9.07 -18.73 -5.91
N GLY A 129 8.12 -18.72 -4.98
CA GLY A 129 7.11 -19.76 -4.82
C GLY A 129 7.72 -21.14 -4.58
N GLY A 130 8.20 -21.41 -3.36
CA GLY A 130 8.80 -22.70 -3.02
C GLY A 130 7.89 -23.87 -3.35
N GLN A 131 8.26 -24.70 -4.34
CA GLN A 131 7.82 -26.07 -4.72
C GLN A 131 6.32 -26.48 -4.63
N ARG A 132 5.42 -25.65 -4.12
CA ARG A 132 4.01 -25.98 -3.91
C ARG A 132 3.18 -25.15 -4.89
N PRO A 133 2.43 -25.81 -5.78
CA PRO A 133 1.40 -25.13 -6.57
C PRO A 133 0.47 -24.40 -5.59
N SER A 134 0.39 -23.08 -5.70
CA SER A 134 -0.64 -22.31 -5.03
C SER A 134 -1.56 -21.75 -6.10
N GLU A 135 -2.86 -21.84 -5.86
CA GLU A 135 -3.88 -21.29 -6.77
C GLU A 135 -3.59 -19.80 -7.07
N ILE A 136 -3.05 -19.06 -6.09
CA ILE A 136 -2.65 -17.67 -6.25
C ILE A 136 -1.47 -17.53 -7.23
N ALA A 137 -0.46 -18.40 -7.15
CA ALA A 137 0.67 -18.37 -8.09
C ALA A 137 0.22 -18.64 -9.54
N ASP A 138 -0.70 -19.58 -9.73
CA ASP A 138 -1.28 -19.85 -11.05
C ASP A 138 -2.04 -18.63 -11.58
N VAL A 139 -2.86 -18.00 -10.74
CA VAL A 139 -3.58 -16.76 -11.10
C VAL A 139 -2.60 -15.64 -11.45
N VAL A 140 -1.52 -15.46 -10.67
CA VAL A 140 -0.49 -14.45 -10.95
C VAL A 140 0.23 -14.75 -12.26
N HIS A 141 0.55 -16.01 -12.55
CA HIS A 141 1.14 -16.39 -13.84
C HIS A 141 0.21 -16.04 -15.01
N VAL A 142 -1.09 -16.33 -14.90
CA VAL A 142 -2.07 -15.91 -15.92
C VAL A 142 -2.12 -14.39 -16.04
N ILE A 143 -2.11 -13.66 -14.90
CA ILE A 143 -2.11 -12.19 -14.90
C ILE A 143 -0.91 -11.62 -15.64
N MET A 144 0.29 -12.12 -15.34
CA MET A 144 1.53 -11.64 -15.95
C MET A 144 1.59 -11.99 -17.44
N SER A 145 1.04 -13.13 -17.85
CA SER A 145 0.98 -13.52 -19.27
C SER A 145 0.11 -12.59 -20.12
N ALA A 146 -0.84 -11.85 -19.53
CA ALA A 146 -1.69 -10.91 -20.25
C ALA A 146 -0.94 -9.68 -20.81
N LEU A 147 0.31 -9.48 -20.36
CA LEU A 147 1.22 -8.45 -20.87
C LEU A 147 2.01 -8.90 -22.10
N ASP A 148 2.01 -10.21 -22.39
CA ASP A 148 2.61 -10.76 -23.60
C ASP A 148 1.78 -10.32 -24.83
N PRO A 149 2.41 -9.87 -25.93
CA PRO A 149 1.72 -9.66 -27.21
C PRO A 149 0.86 -10.84 -27.69
N ALA A 150 1.20 -12.07 -27.30
CA ALA A 150 0.40 -13.27 -27.58
C ALA A 150 -0.94 -13.32 -26.82
N GLY A 151 -1.12 -12.45 -25.82
CA GLY A 151 -2.28 -12.37 -24.95
C GLY A 151 -2.22 -13.32 -23.74
N PRO A 152 -3.24 -13.25 -22.87
CA PRO A 152 -3.29 -14.04 -21.64
C PRO A 152 -3.27 -15.55 -21.95
N ARG A 153 -2.39 -16.27 -21.25
CA ARG A 153 -2.24 -17.73 -21.31
C ARG A 153 -2.93 -18.34 -20.08
N GLY A 154 -4.12 -18.87 -20.28
CA GLY A 154 -4.92 -19.50 -19.23
C GLY A 154 -6.17 -18.71 -18.90
N ILE A 155 -6.90 -19.21 -17.90
CA ILE A 155 -8.21 -18.74 -17.49
C ILE A 155 -8.17 -18.45 -15.99
N ILE A 156 -8.75 -17.32 -15.59
CA ILE A 156 -8.99 -16.99 -14.18
C ILE A 156 -10.49 -17.11 -13.93
N SER A 157 -10.90 -18.17 -13.24
CA SER A 157 -12.32 -18.49 -13.03
C SER A 157 -13.11 -17.33 -12.41
N ASP A 158 -12.51 -16.61 -11.46
CA ASP A 158 -13.14 -15.44 -10.82
C ASP A 158 -13.45 -14.33 -11.84
N LEU A 159 -12.55 -14.08 -12.81
CA LEU A 159 -12.76 -13.06 -13.83
C LEU A 159 -13.75 -13.50 -14.92
N GLU A 160 -13.81 -14.79 -15.24
CA GLU A 160 -14.82 -15.33 -16.17
C GLU A 160 -16.23 -15.22 -15.59
N LEU A 161 -16.40 -15.55 -14.31
CA LEU A 161 -17.68 -15.41 -13.60
C LEU A 161 -18.18 -13.95 -13.62
N LEU A 162 -17.27 -13.00 -13.46
CA LEU A 162 -17.55 -11.56 -13.53
C LEU A 162 -17.71 -11.03 -14.97
N LYS A 163 -17.51 -11.88 -15.99
CA LYS A 163 -17.51 -11.53 -17.41
C LYS A 163 -16.58 -10.36 -17.72
N ILE A 164 -15.38 -10.42 -17.14
CA ILE A 164 -14.33 -9.41 -17.32
C ILE A 164 -13.45 -9.82 -18.50
N ASP A 165 -13.36 -8.94 -19.51
CA ASP A 165 -12.53 -9.18 -20.70
C ASP A 165 -11.14 -8.55 -20.52
N VAL A 166 -10.19 -9.37 -20.08
CA VAL A 166 -8.79 -8.98 -19.85
C VAL A 166 -8.15 -8.39 -21.11
N ARG A 167 -8.50 -8.87 -22.31
CA ARG A 167 -7.89 -8.39 -23.56
C ARG A 167 -8.26 -6.95 -23.85
N LYS A 168 -9.48 -6.53 -23.54
CA LYS A 168 -9.92 -5.14 -23.73
C LYS A 168 -9.24 -4.17 -22.76
N MET A 169 -8.76 -4.66 -21.61
CA MET A 169 -7.97 -3.85 -20.67
C MET A 169 -6.50 -3.77 -21.04
N SER A 170 -5.93 -4.77 -21.73
CA SER A 170 -4.50 -4.79 -22.08
C SER A 170 -4.21 -4.26 -23.49
N SER A 171 -5.21 -4.24 -24.38
CA SER A 171 -5.05 -3.83 -25.79
C SER A 171 -5.96 -2.67 -26.19
N GLY A 172 -5.56 -1.91 -27.21
CA GLY A 172 -6.33 -0.79 -27.76
C GLY A 172 -5.95 0.59 -27.20
N PRO A 173 -6.73 1.64 -27.55
CA PRO A 173 -6.52 3.00 -27.07
C PRO A 173 -6.63 3.10 -25.55
N ILE A 174 -5.90 4.04 -24.94
CA ILE A 174 -5.86 4.18 -23.47
C ILE A 174 -7.25 4.50 -22.90
N GLU A 175 -8.05 5.31 -23.60
CA GLU A 175 -9.38 5.72 -23.16
C GLU A 175 -10.32 4.51 -23.05
N GLN A 176 -10.24 3.59 -24.00
CA GLN A 176 -11.01 2.35 -23.96
C GLN A 176 -10.57 1.47 -22.78
N ARG A 177 -9.27 1.35 -22.54
CA ARG A 177 -8.74 0.54 -21.43
C ARG A 177 -9.15 1.10 -20.07
N VAL A 178 -9.17 2.42 -19.91
CA VAL A 178 -9.64 3.09 -18.69
C VAL A 178 -11.14 2.85 -18.47
N LEU A 179 -11.98 2.97 -19.51
CA LEU A 179 -13.41 2.66 -19.41
C LEU A 179 -13.66 1.21 -18.98
N GLU A 180 -12.88 0.26 -19.50
CA GLU A 180 -12.98 -1.15 -19.11
C GLU A 180 -12.51 -1.39 -17.68
N PHE A 181 -11.49 -0.66 -17.21
CA PHE A 181 -11.07 -0.68 -15.80
C PHE A 181 -12.18 -0.18 -14.87
N GLU A 182 -12.82 0.95 -15.19
CA GLU A 182 -13.94 1.49 -14.39
C GLU A 182 -15.08 0.47 -14.31
N ASN A 183 -15.47 -0.11 -15.45
CA ASN A 183 -16.53 -1.11 -15.50
C ASN A 183 -16.19 -2.38 -14.72
N ALA A 184 -14.95 -2.88 -14.82
CA ALA A 184 -14.52 -4.10 -14.16
C ALA A 184 -14.29 -3.92 -12.66
N SER A 185 -13.72 -2.79 -12.25
CA SER A 185 -13.51 -2.46 -10.83
C SER A 185 -14.84 -2.33 -10.09
N LEU A 186 -15.83 -1.65 -10.67
CA LEU A 186 -17.18 -1.55 -10.09
C LEU A 186 -17.82 -2.93 -9.87
N LYS A 187 -17.79 -3.80 -10.90
CA LYS A 187 -18.32 -5.17 -10.79
C LYS A 187 -17.58 -5.98 -9.71
N LEU A 188 -16.25 -5.89 -9.68
CA LEU A 188 -15.42 -6.60 -8.72
C LEU A 188 -15.72 -6.16 -7.28
N VAL A 189 -15.83 -4.86 -7.03
CA VAL A 189 -16.14 -4.32 -5.69
C VAL A 189 -17.55 -4.70 -5.25
N GLN A 190 -18.52 -4.65 -6.16
CA GLN A 190 -19.90 -5.06 -5.87
C GLN A 190 -19.96 -6.54 -5.47
N GLU A 191 -19.30 -7.42 -6.22
CA GLU A 191 -19.32 -8.86 -5.93
C GLU A 191 -18.45 -9.23 -4.70
N ALA A 192 -17.32 -8.53 -4.51
CA ALA A 192 -16.47 -8.69 -3.33
C ALA A 192 -17.19 -8.31 -2.02
N SER A 193 -18.25 -7.50 -2.09
CA SER A 193 -19.08 -7.20 -0.93
C SER A 193 -19.90 -8.41 -0.47
N SER A 194 -20.21 -9.33 -1.40
CA SER A 194 -21.02 -10.53 -1.16
C SER A 194 -20.18 -11.80 -0.94
N SER A 195 -18.97 -11.88 -1.52
CA SER A 195 -18.10 -13.06 -1.45
C SER A 195 -16.80 -12.81 -0.69
N LYS A 196 -16.61 -13.51 0.45
CA LYS A 196 -15.39 -13.40 1.28
C LYS A 196 -14.13 -13.82 0.52
N GLN A 197 -14.22 -14.85 -0.32
CA GLN A 197 -13.10 -15.35 -1.12
C GLN A 197 -12.70 -14.34 -2.20
N LEU A 198 -13.68 -13.74 -2.89
CA LEU A 198 -13.37 -12.72 -3.89
C LEU A 198 -12.84 -11.46 -3.22
N ARG A 199 -13.36 -11.09 -2.04
CA ARG A 199 -12.88 -9.95 -1.26
C ARG A 199 -11.40 -10.04 -0.89
N SER A 200 -10.91 -11.23 -0.54
CA SER A 200 -9.49 -11.41 -0.21
C SER A 200 -8.58 -11.32 -1.45
N ARG A 201 -9.11 -11.61 -2.65
CA ARG A 201 -8.39 -11.52 -3.93
C ARG A 201 -8.57 -10.20 -4.67
N ALA A 202 -9.59 -9.42 -4.32
CA ALA A 202 -9.90 -8.12 -4.92
C ALA A 202 -8.70 -7.16 -5.04
N PRO A 203 -7.84 -6.95 -4.01
CA PRO A 203 -6.66 -6.09 -4.17
C PRO A 203 -5.72 -6.56 -5.28
N MET A 204 -5.52 -7.88 -5.41
CA MET A 204 -4.67 -8.45 -6.47
C MET A 204 -5.28 -8.19 -7.85
N TYR A 205 -6.59 -8.38 -8.01
CA TYR A 205 -7.26 -8.14 -9.31
C TYR A 205 -7.30 -6.66 -9.69
N LEU A 206 -7.62 -5.76 -8.74
CA LEU A 206 -7.61 -4.33 -9.01
C LEU A 206 -6.20 -3.84 -9.39
N ALA A 207 -5.17 -4.32 -8.67
CA ALA A 207 -3.78 -4.04 -9.02
C ALA A 207 -3.44 -4.55 -10.43
N ALA A 208 -3.90 -5.75 -10.81
CA ALA A 208 -3.70 -6.30 -12.14
C ALA A 208 -4.40 -5.47 -13.23
N PHE A 209 -5.64 -5.01 -12.98
CA PHE A 209 -6.38 -4.18 -13.92
C PHE A 209 -5.64 -2.87 -14.22
N ALA A 210 -5.20 -2.15 -13.18
CA ALA A 210 -4.41 -0.94 -13.36
C ALA A 210 -3.09 -1.21 -14.09
N PHE A 211 -2.45 -2.35 -13.78
CA PHE A 211 -1.21 -2.76 -14.45
C PHE A 211 -1.40 -3.04 -15.95
N TRP A 212 -2.52 -3.67 -16.34
CA TRP A 212 -2.83 -3.91 -17.76
C TRP A 212 -3.20 -2.63 -18.51
N VAL A 213 -4.00 -1.74 -17.90
CA VAL A 213 -4.30 -0.42 -18.48
C VAL A 213 -3.02 0.37 -18.70
N GLY A 214 -2.11 0.33 -17.73
CA GLY A 214 -0.83 1.01 -17.83
C GLY A 214 0.23 0.33 -18.70
N GLN A 215 0.01 -0.94 -19.09
CA GLN A 215 1.08 -1.83 -19.57
C GLN A 215 2.32 -1.78 -18.66
N GLY A 216 2.07 -1.75 -17.35
CA GLY A 216 3.09 -1.49 -16.34
C GLY A 216 2.64 -0.52 -15.25
N THR A 217 3.58 0.23 -14.69
CA THR A 217 3.36 1.07 -13.50
C THR A 217 2.73 2.44 -13.79
N THR A 218 2.57 2.81 -15.07
CA THR A 218 2.20 4.17 -15.49
C THR A 218 0.85 4.66 -14.95
N HIS A 219 -0.11 3.75 -14.75
CA HIS A 219 -1.48 4.07 -14.33
C HIS A 219 -1.81 3.61 -12.91
N ILE A 220 -0.79 3.51 -12.05
CA ILE A 220 -0.97 3.16 -10.64
C ILE A 220 -1.91 4.12 -9.89
N SER A 221 -2.06 5.37 -10.34
CA SER A 221 -2.97 6.36 -9.75
C SER A 221 -4.46 6.00 -9.91
N LEU A 222 -4.83 5.10 -10.82
CA LEU A 222 -6.20 4.58 -10.92
C LEU A 222 -6.66 3.84 -9.65
N LEU A 223 -5.71 3.49 -8.77
CA LEU A 223 -5.96 2.75 -7.55
C LEU A 223 -6.26 3.64 -6.33
N GLU A 224 -6.13 4.97 -6.47
CA GLU A 224 -6.30 5.94 -5.37
C GLU A 224 -7.69 5.82 -4.72
N ASP A 225 -8.74 5.59 -5.52
CA ASP A 225 -10.11 5.45 -5.02
C ASP A 225 -10.33 4.16 -4.18
N PHE A 226 -9.44 3.18 -4.29
CA PHE A 226 -9.57 1.87 -3.65
C PHE A 226 -8.66 1.68 -2.43
N GLU A 227 -7.69 2.57 -2.20
CA GLU A 227 -6.63 2.38 -1.19
C GLU A 227 -7.18 2.20 0.23
N ASN A 228 -8.24 2.94 0.58
CA ASN A 228 -8.86 2.87 1.90
C ASN A 228 -9.65 1.57 2.11
N THR A 229 -10.19 1.00 1.02
CA THR A 229 -10.98 -0.24 1.07
C THR A 229 -10.07 -1.47 1.02
N PHE A 230 -9.00 -1.39 0.22
CA PHE A 230 -8.07 -2.47 -0.03
C PHE A 230 -6.62 -1.98 0.14
N PRO A 231 -6.11 -1.84 1.39
CA PRO A 231 -4.81 -1.25 1.65
C PRO A 231 -3.63 -1.97 0.97
N SER A 232 -3.74 -3.28 0.73
CA SER A 232 -2.67 -4.07 0.11
C SER A 232 -2.57 -3.95 -1.41
N ILE A 233 -3.41 -3.14 -2.04
CA ILE A 233 -3.48 -3.02 -3.50
C ILE A 233 -2.15 -2.60 -4.12
N TYR A 234 -1.49 -1.58 -3.56
CA TYR A 234 -0.19 -1.13 -4.09
C TYR A 234 0.93 -2.13 -3.80
N ALA A 235 0.85 -2.91 -2.72
CA ALA A 235 1.81 -4.00 -2.46
C ALA A 235 1.72 -5.07 -3.56
N TRP A 236 0.51 -5.42 -4.02
CA TRP A 236 0.31 -6.29 -5.19
C TRP A 236 0.83 -5.65 -6.49
N THR A 237 0.61 -4.35 -6.71
CA THR A 237 1.23 -3.64 -7.83
C THR A 237 2.75 -3.72 -7.78
N GLY A 238 3.33 -3.59 -6.58
CA GLY A 238 4.76 -3.76 -6.34
C GLY A 238 5.27 -5.13 -6.73
N LEU A 239 4.52 -6.19 -6.41
CA LEU A 239 4.84 -7.55 -6.86
C LEU A 239 4.80 -7.67 -8.39
N PHE A 240 3.74 -7.21 -9.05
CA PHE A 240 3.63 -7.28 -10.51
C PHE A 240 4.72 -6.48 -11.22
N ALA A 241 5.06 -5.29 -10.70
CA ALA A 241 6.19 -4.51 -11.18
C ALA A 241 7.50 -5.28 -11.00
N GLY A 242 7.69 -5.92 -9.85
CA GLY A 242 8.86 -6.77 -9.58
C GLY A 242 9.00 -7.93 -10.57
N LEU A 243 7.90 -8.66 -10.80
CA LEU A 243 7.85 -9.81 -11.70
C LEU A 243 7.98 -9.41 -13.18
N GLY A 244 7.41 -8.27 -13.57
CA GLY A 244 7.51 -7.76 -14.94
C GLY A 244 8.88 -7.14 -15.25
N GLY A 245 9.62 -6.72 -14.23
CA GLY A 245 10.96 -6.16 -14.35
C GLY A 245 11.00 -4.74 -14.96
N PRO A 246 12.21 -4.21 -15.23
CA PRO A 246 12.39 -2.82 -15.64
C PRO A 246 11.65 -2.37 -16.92
N THR A 247 11.22 -3.30 -17.76
CA THR A 247 10.52 -3.02 -19.03
C THR A 247 9.09 -2.52 -18.81
N CYS A 248 8.46 -2.86 -17.70
CA CYS A 248 7.11 -2.43 -17.36
C CYS A 248 7.10 -1.21 -16.40
N TRP A 249 8.25 -0.61 -16.12
CA TRP A 249 8.36 0.51 -15.20
C TRP A 249 8.36 1.83 -15.94
N ASP A 250 7.59 2.78 -15.40
CA ASP A 250 7.81 4.17 -15.73
C ASP A 250 9.08 4.72 -15.06
N SER A 251 9.53 5.90 -15.53
CA SER A 251 10.75 6.54 -15.03
C SER A 251 10.71 6.91 -13.53
N ARG A 252 9.53 7.13 -12.95
CA ARG A 252 9.35 7.45 -11.53
C ARG A 252 9.53 6.20 -10.68
N TRP A 253 8.88 5.11 -11.09
CA TRP A 253 9.01 3.81 -10.44
C TRP A 253 10.45 3.32 -10.48
N MET A 254 11.10 3.37 -11.64
CA MET A 254 12.49 2.94 -11.82
C MET A 254 13.44 3.66 -10.84
N ARG A 255 13.35 4.99 -10.75
CA ARG A 255 14.21 5.78 -9.84
C ARG A 255 14.00 5.41 -8.37
N ALA A 256 12.75 5.29 -7.94
CA ALA A 256 12.42 4.95 -6.57
C ALA A 256 12.84 3.51 -6.22
N CYS A 257 12.59 2.57 -7.13
CA CYS A 257 12.99 1.17 -6.99
C CYS A 257 14.51 1.02 -6.85
N THR A 258 15.31 1.69 -7.69
CA THR A 258 16.78 1.66 -7.58
C THR A 258 17.28 2.25 -6.25
N ALA A 259 16.62 3.29 -5.74
CA ALA A 259 17.01 3.88 -4.46
C ALA A 259 16.72 2.94 -3.28
N VAL A 260 15.58 2.25 -3.30
CA VAL A 260 15.21 1.22 -2.33
C VAL A 260 16.16 0.02 -2.44
N ASP A 261 16.44 -0.44 -3.66
CA ASP A 261 17.36 -1.56 -3.93
C ASP A 261 18.74 -1.33 -3.30
N ARG A 262 19.28 -0.12 -3.43
CA ARG A 262 20.55 0.26 -2.80
C ARG A 262 20.53 0.10 -1.27
N MET A 263 19.39 0.38 -0.63
CA MET A 263 19.25 0.21 0.83
C MET A 263 19.20 -1.27 1.23
N ILE A 264 18.51 -2.10 0.45
CA ILE A 264 18.38 -3.52 0.76
C ILE A 264 19.69 -4.25 0.46
N ARG A 265 20.50 -3.77 -0.49
CA ARG A 265 21.83 -4.30 -0.81
C ARG A 265 22.97 -3.76 0.06
N ALA A 266 22.67 -2.94 1.06
CA ALA A 266 23.68 -2.40 1.96
C ALA A 266 24.51 -3.55 2.59
N PRO A 267 25.85 -3.44 2.62
CA PRO A 267 26.70 -4.49 3.18
C PRO A 267 26.37 -4.71 4.66
N PHE A 268 26.57 -5.93 5.13
CA PHE A 268 26.32 -6.31 6.51
C PHE A 268 27.45 -7.19 7.02
N SER A 269 28.00 -6.80 8.17
CA SER A 269 28.87 -7.66 8.98
C SER A 269 28.28 -7.82 10.37
N LEU A 270 28.37 -9.04 10.91
CA LEU A 270 27.93 -9.35 12.26
C LEU A 270 28.76 -8.61 13.34
N THR A 271 29.97 -8.16 12.99
CA THR A 271 30.88 -7.41 13.87
C THR A 271 30.60 -5.92 13.91
N ASP A 272 29.89 -5.39 12.92
CA ASP A 272 29.65 -3.95 12.83
C ASP A 272 28.56 -3.56 13.84
N PRO A 273 28.69 -2.40 14.52
CA PRO A 273 27.65 -1.92 15.41
C PRO A 273 26.35 -1.71 14.63
N PRO A 274 25.20 -2.19 15.14
CA PRO A 274 23.93 -2.08 14.42
C PRO A 274 23.44 -0.63 14.44
N ALA A 275 22.95 -0.15 13.30
CA ALA A 275 22.36 1.19 13.17
C ALA A 275 20.87 1.18 13.57
N VAL A 276 20.58 0.73 14.80
CA VAL A 276 19.22 0.60 15.34
C VAL A 276 19.13 1.16 16.74
N ASP A 277 17.91 1.40 17.21
CA ASP A 277 17.66 1.85 18.58
C ASP A 277 17.77 0.69 19.57
N LEU A 278 17.21 -0.48 19.21
CA LEU A 278 17.16 -1.67 20.04
C LEU A 278 17.40 -2.94 19.22
N GLY A 279 18.06 -3.93 19.83
CA GLY A 279 18.08 -5.29 19.33
C GLY A 279 16.82 -6.04 19.78
N TRP A 280 16.49 -7.14 19.10
CA TRP A 280 15.30 -7.94 19.41
C TRP A 280 15.17 -8.30 20.90
N ILE A 281 16.27 -8.71 21.55
CA ILE A 281 16.29 -9.12 22.96
C ILE A 281 15.94 -7.94 23.90
N GLU A 282 16.48 -6.75 23.63
CA GLU A 282 16.22 -5.56 24.45
C GLU A 282 14.80 -5.05 24.23
N TYR A 283 14.32 -5.10 22.98
CA TYR A 283 12.94 -4.79 22.67
C TYR A 283 11.96 -5.72 23.42
N GLN A 284 12.18 -7.04 23.40
CA GLN A 284 11.36 -7.98 24.16
C GLN A 284 11.37 -7.67 25.66
N LEU A 285 12.55 -7.39 26.23
CA LEU A 285 12.67 -7.01 27.64
C LEU A 285 11.83 -5.77 27.98
N ILE A 286 11.89 -4.72 27.15
CA ILE A 286 11.14 -3.48 27.36
C ILE A 286 9.64 -3.72 27.22
N ARG A 287 9.23 -4.43 26.16
CA ARG A 287 7.83 -4.75 25.89
C ARG A 287 7.17 -5.50 27.05
N ASP A 288 7.90 -6.41 27.68
CA ASP A 288 7.40 -7.25 28.77
C ASP A 288 7.36 -6.50 30.13
N GLN A 289 7.73 -5.22 30.18
CA GLN A 289 7.60 -4.37 31.39
C GLN A 289 6.16 -3.86 31.58
N ASN A 290 5.80 -3.50 32.82
CA ASN A 290 4.47 -2.95 33.14
C ASN A 290 4.15 -1.61 32.45
N ARG A 291 5.17 -0.84 32.04
CA ARG A 291 5.03 0.50 31.43
C ARG A 291 6.01 0.71 30.27
N PRO A 292 5.87 -0.05 29.19
CA PRO A 292 6.86 -0.07 28.12
C PRO A 292 7.00 1.31 27.44
N THR A 293 5.93 2.11 27.40
CA THR A 293 5.95 3.46 26.82
C THR A 293 6.83 4.44 27.59
N GLU A 294 6.94 4.30 28.92
CA GLU A 294 7.81 5.16 29.74
C GLU A 294 9.27 4.84 29.44
N TRP A 295 9.62 3.55 29.42
CA TRP A 295 10.96 3.08 29.02
C TRP A 295 11.38 3.62 27.66
N VAL A 296 10.52 3.51 26.64
CA VAL A 296 10.84 3.97 25.27
C VAL A 296 10.97 5.49 25.16
N LYS A 297 10.34 6.27 26.06
CA LYS A 297 10.48 7.73 26.09
C LYS A 297 11.84 8.17 26.61
N GLU A 298 12.42 7.41 27.53
CA GLU A 298 13.71 7.71 28.16
C GLU A 298 14.91 7.29 27.29
N LEU A 299 14.70 6.41 26.30
CA LEU A 299 15.73 6.00 25.36
C LEU A 299 16.24 7.17 24.50
N VAL A 300 17.56 7.24 24.34
CA VAL A 300 18.20 8.03 23.29
C VAL A 300 17.93 7.34 21.96
N LYS A 301 16.99 7.89 21.18
CA LYS A 301 16.57 7.34 19.89
C LYS A 301 17.25 8.05 18.73
N LEU A 302 17.55 7.30 17.67
CA LEU A 302 17.98 7.78 16.36
C LEU A 302 16.92 8.72 15.75
N THR A 303 15.64 8.43 15.98
CA THR A 303 14.52 9.27 15.51
C THR A 303 13.53 9.51 16.65
N PRO A 304 13.18 10.77 16.99
CA PRO A 304 12.37 11.06 18.19
C PRO A 304 11.00 10.36 18.25
N ARG A 305 10.33 10.19 17.11
CA ARG A 305 8.96 9.64 17.00
C ARG A 305 8.90 8.21 16.46
N ALA A 306 10.03 7.55 16.29
CA ALA A 306 10.09 6.19 15.80
C ALA A 306 11.07 5.37 16.63
N LEU A 307 10.91 4.06 16.58
CA LEU A 307 11.81 3.10 17.18
C LEU A 307 12.23 2.11 16.09
N THR A 308 13.53 1.95 15.94
CA THR A 308 14.15 1.05 14.97
C THR A 308 14.63 -0.19 15.73
N VAL A 309 14.04 -1.33 15.42
CA VAL A 309 14.36 -2.61 16.07
C VAL A 309 15.11 -3.49 15.07
N GLU A 310 16.29 -4.00 15.43
CA GLU A 310 16.94 -5.10 14.70
C GLU A 310 16.19 -6.40 15.05
N VAL A 311 15.31 -6.83 14.16
CA VAL A 311 14.41 -7.98 14.37
C VAL A 311 15.17 -9.29 14.17
N LEU A 312 16.06 -9.31 13.19
CA LEU A 312 17.12 -10.29 13.00
C LEU A 312 18.42 -9.55 12.63
N PRO A 313 19.61 -10.16 12.83
CA PRO A 313 20.87 -9.51 12.50
C PRO A 313 20.88 -9.01 11.05
N GLY A 314 21.06 -7.69 10.86
CA GLY A 314 21.07 -7.07 9.53
C GLY A 314 19.69 -6.85 8.88
N ALA A 315 18.60 -7.21 9.57
CA ALA A 315 17.22 -6.99 9.17
C ALA A 315 16.46 -6.19 10.25
N SER A 316 16.34 -4.88 10.02
CA SER A 316 15.70 -3.94 10.95
C SER A 316 14.33 -3.49 10.47
N CYS A 317 13.48 -3.09 11.41
CA CYS A 317 12.16 -2.52 11.17
C CYS A 317 11.98 -1.24 11.99
N GLN A 318 11.57 -0.15 11.34
CA GLN A 318 11.31 1.12 11.97
C GLN A 318 9.81 1.35 12.17
N MET A 319 9.38 1.45 13.41
CA MET A 319 7.97 1.63 13.75
C MET A 319 7.73 3.01 14.36
N ARG A 320 6.65 3.67 13.95
CA ARG A 320 6.23 4.94 14.56
C ARG A 320 5.63 4.68 15.94
N LEU A 321 6.04 5.45 16.93
CA LEU A 321 5.49 5.36 18.28
C LEU A 321 4.09 5.99 18.36
N THR A 322 3.21 5.37 19.14
CA THR A 322 1.89 5.94 19.45
C THR A 322 2.05 7.21 20.28
N GLU A 323 1.44 8.32 19.84
CA GLU A 323 1.46 9.59 20.57
C GLU A 323 0.41 9.53 21.70
N PRO A 324 0.77 9.81 22.97
CA PRO A 324 -0.11 9.57 24.12
C PRO A 324 -1.33 10.51 24.26
N ASP A 325 -1.74 11.26 23.23
CA ASP A 325 -2.81 12.27 23.36
C ASP A 325 -3.71 12.48 22.12
N ARG A 326 -3.67 11.59 21.11
CA ARG A 326 -4.58 11.71 19.94
C ARG A 326 -5.82 10.82 20.00
N ASP A 327 -5.81 9.76 20.79
CA ASP A 327 -6.94 8.83 20.87
C ASP A 327 -8.18 9.41 21.57
N LYS A 328 -8.09 10.59 22.20
CA LYS A 328 -9.27 11.27 22.78
C LYS A 328 -9.99 12.22 21.82
N HIS A 329 -9.42 12.53 20.66
CA HIS A 329 -10.07 13.42 19.68
C HIS A 329 -10.46 12.71 18.38
N ASP A 330 -9.85 11.57 18.04
CA ASP A 330 -10.22 10.78 16.86
C ASP A 330 -11.23 9.64 17.14
N GLU A 331 -11.56 9.36 18.40
CA GLU A 331 -12.73 8.53 18.77
C GLU A 331 -14.09 9.25 18.54
N ALA A 332 -14.09 10.51 18.10
CA ALA A 332 -15.30 11.22 17.68
C ALA A 332 -15.66 10.99 16.19
N VAL A 333 -14.84 10.25 15.43
CA VAL A 333 -15.16 9.89 14.03
C VAL A 333 -14.79 8.43 13.75
N SER A 334 -15.39 7.52 14.52
CA SER A 334 -15.78 6.21 14.00
C SER A 334 -17.30 6.16 14.06
N PRO A 335 -17.99 5.68 13.01
CA PRO A 335 -19.44 5.49 13.08
C PRO A 335 -19.68 4.36 14.07
N SER A 336 -20.00 4.72 15.32
CA SER A 336 -20.72 3.82 16.19
C SER A 336 -21.92 3.33 15.40
N VAL A 337 -22.03 2.01 15.24
CA VAL A 337 -23.30 1.36 14.93
C VAL A 337 -24.22 1.70 16.09
N GLU A 338 -24.88 2.86 15.98
CA GLU A 338 -26.03 3.19 16.78
C GLU A 338 -27.09 2.14 16.44
N MET A 339 -27.36 1.27 17.42
CA MET A 339 -28.68 0.68 17.55
C MET A 339 -29.73 1.77 17.27
N PRO A 340 -30.72 1.52 16.40
CA PRO A 340 -31.61 2.57 15.92
C PRO A 340 -32.33 3.17 17.11
N GLN A 341 -31.96 4.40 17.46
CA GLN A 341 -32.78 5.24 18.31
C GLN A 341 -34.11 5.40 17.55
N SER A 342 -35.20 5.04 18.22
CA SER A 342 -36.54 5.22 17.69
C SER A 342 -36.67 6.64 17.16
N LEU A 343 -37.00 6.79 15.87
CA LEU A 343 -37.29 8.06 15.23
C LEU A 343 -38.18 8.88 16.16
N THR A 344 -37.68 10.03 16.63
CA THR A 344 -38.52 10.92 17.42
C THR A 344 -39.57 11.51 16.47
N GLN A 345 -40.76 11.83 16.98
CA GLN A 345 -41.84 12.44 16.18
C GLN A 345 -41.34 13.67 15.40
N ARG A 346 -40.36 14.39 15.96
CA ARG A 346 -39.72 15.56 15.37
C ARG A 346 -38.88 15.24 14.12
N ASP A 347 -38.27 14.06 14.07
CA ASP A 347 -37.51 13.58 12.92
C ASP A 347 -38.45 13.21 11.77
N VAL A 348 -39.59 12.58 12.10
CA VAL A 348 -40.64 12.24 11.13
C VAL A 348 -41.26 13.50 10.53
N ASP A 349 -41.55 14.51 11.36
CA ASP A 349 -42.11 15.78 10.89
C ASP A 349 -41.11 16.54 9.98
N SER A 350 -39.82 16.48 10.32
CA SER A 350 -38.74 17.11 9.53
C SER A 350 -38.53 16.43 8.18
N ILE A 351 -38.60 15.08 8.14
CA ILE A 351 -38.54 14.30 6.91
C ILE A 351 -39.77 14.57 6.04
N THR A 352 -40.96 14.65 6.64
CA THR A 352 -42.21 14.92 5.91
C THR A 352 -42.17 16.30 5.25
N LEU A 353 -41.69 17.32 5.97
CA LEU A 353 -41.50 18.67 5.43
C LEU A 353 -40.46 18.70 4.30
N ALA A 354 -39.36 17.97 4.44
CA ALA A 354 -38.33 17.88 3.40
C ALA A 354 -38.86 17.20 2.13
N VAL A 355 -39.70 16.17 2.28
CA VAL A 355 -40.36 15.47 1.16
C VAL A 355 -41.40 16.37 0.48
N GLU A 356 -42.18 17.15 1.22
CA GLU A 356 -43.11 18.13 0.63
C GLU A 356 -42.37 19.19 -0.18
N ILE A 357 -41.28 19.75 0.35
CA ILE A 357 -40.45 20.74 -0.37
C ILE A 357 -39.86 20.13 -1.66
N LEU A 358 -39.37 18.89 -1.60
CA LEU A 358 -38.84 18.19 -2.77
C LEU A 358 -39.93 17.91 -3.82
N MET A 359 -41.12 17.52 -3.38
CA MET A 359 -42.27 17.28 -4.25
C MET A 359 -42.76 18.58 -4.92
N ASP A 360 -42.73 19.71 -4.22
CA ASP A 360 -43.05 21.02 -4.79
C ASP A 360 -41.99 21.49 -5.79
N VAL A 361 -40.71 21.21 -5.56
CA VAL A 361 -39.64 21.51 -6.52
C VAL A 361 -39.74 20.65 -7.77
N VAL A 362 -40.10 19.37 -7.63
CA VAL A 362 -40.31 18.46 -8.77
C VAL A 362 -41.56 18.87 -9.55
N ARG A 363 -42.67 19.18 -8.88
CA ARG A 363 -43.90 19.66 -9.54
C ARG A 363 -43.71 21.01 -10.24
N ASN A 364 -42.90 21.92 -9.70
CA ASN A 364 -42.65 23.22 -10.31
C ASN A 364 -41.56 23.20 -11.40
N LYS A 365 -40.69 22.19 -11.44
CA LYS A 365 -39.73 22.01 -12.54
C LYS A 365 -40.43 21.79 -13.88
N ASP A 366 -41.54 21.06 -13.90
CA ASP A 366 -42.31 20.81 -15.12
C ASP A 366 -42.98 22.09 -15.65
N ALA A 367 -43.38 23.02 -14.77
CA ALA A 367 -43.98 24.30 -15.15
C ALA A 367 -42.95 25.34 -15.63
N HIS A 368 -41.73 25.33 -15.07
CA HIS A 368 -40.67 26.27 -15.47
C HIS A 368 -39.88 25.83 -16.71
N SER A 369 -39.67 24.53 -16.90
CA SER A 369 -39.04 24.00 -18.12
C SER A 369 -39.91 24.22 -19.37
N ALA A 370 -41.24 24.12 -19.26
CA ALA A 370 -42.15 24.39 -20.37
C ALA A 370 -42.16 25.88 -20.82
N ARG A 371 -41.94 26.83 -19.90
CA ARG A 371 -41.88 28.27 -20.22
C ARG A 371 -40.54 28.72 -20.81
N GLN A 372 -39.42 28.12 -20.41
CA GLN A 372 -38.11 28.47 -20.98
C GLN A 372 -37.89 27.89 -22.38
N GLN A 373 -38.47 26.73 -22.69
CA GLN A 373 -38.35 26.14 -24.03
C GLN A 373 -39.17 26.89 -25.09
N ALA A 374 -40.27 27.56 -24.70
CA ALA A 374 -41.08 28.38 -25.60
C ALA A 374 -40.42 29.73 -25.98
N GLN A 375 -39.49 30.25 -25.17
CA GLN A 375 -38.78 31.50 -25.46
C GLN A 375 -37.55 31.32 -26.38
N LEU A 376 -37.13 30.08 -26.61
CA LEU A 376 -36.00 29.75 -27.50
C LEU A 376 -36.40 29.67 -29.00
N PHE A 377 -37.70 29.66 -29.31
CA PHE A 377 -38.22 29.49 -30.68
C PHE A 377 -39.10 30.64 -31.20
N SER A 378 -39.15 31.79 -30.51
CA SER A 378 -39.82 32.97 -31.08
C SER A 378 -38.84 33.74 -31.98
N ASP A 379 -38.93 33.46 -33.29
CA ASP A 379 -38.28 34.23 -34.35
C ASP A 379 -38.72 35.70 -34.33
N GLY A 380 -37.75 36.61 -34.23
CA GLY A 380 -37.91 38.06 -34.40
C GLY A 380 -36.84 38.61 -35.35
N PRO A 381 -37.15 39.60 -36.20
CA PRO A 381 -36.43 39.86 -37.44
C PRO A 381 -35.08 40.57 -37.25
N ARG A 382 -34.10 40.16 -38.07
CA ARG A 382 -32.77 40.77 -38.25
C ARG A 382 -32.86 42.24 -38.70
N PRO A 383 -31.98 43.13 -38.20
CA PRO A 383 -31.57 44.31 -38.95
C PRO A 383 -30.20 44.10 -39.62
N GLU A 384 -30.13 44.60 -40.85
CA GLU A 384 -28.98 44.65 -41.74
C GLU A 384 -27.95 45.74 -41.37
N GLY A 385 -26.72 45.55 -41.85
CA GLY A 385 -25.72 46.60 -42.10
C GLY A 385 -24.77 46.88 -40.93
N SER A 386 -23.48 47.14 -41.09
CA SER A 386 -22.61 47.30 -42.27
C SER A 386 -21.14 47.20 -41.80
N SER A 387 -20.23 47.02 -42.76
CA SER A 387 -18.82 46.60 -42.68
C SER A 387 -17.81 47.75 -42.35
N PRO A 388 -16.49 47.67 -42.66
CA PRO A 388 -15.38 46.85 -42.13
C PRO A 388 -14.12 47.69 -41.74
N LYS A 389 -13.01 47.02 -41.34
CA LYS A 389 -11.54 47.41 -41.32
C LYS A 389 -10.93 47.09 -39.93
N LYS A 390 -9.66 46.72 -39.72
CA LYS A 390 -8.42 46.66 -40.52
C LYS A 390 -7.41 45.74 -39.80
N ARG A 391 -6.59 45.10 -40.63
CA ARG A 391 -5.35 44.34 -40.40
C ARG A 391 -4.30 45.05 -39.52
N THR A 392 -3.64 44.33 -38.60
CA THR A 392 -2.20 44.51 -38.33
C THR A 392 -1.56 43.33 -37.60
N THR A 393 -0.56 42.75 -38.26
CA THR A 393 0.53 41.91 -37.76
C THR A 393 1.46 42.66 -36.80
N LYS A 394 2.01 41.98 -35.79
CA LYS A 394 3.41 42.19 -35.37
C LYS A 394 3.99 40.97 -34.65
N ARG A 395 5.21 40.65 -35.06
CA ARG A 395 6.14 39.62 -34.59
C ARG A 395 7.20 40.32 -33.72
N VAL A 396 8.06 39.51 -33.07
CA VAL A 396 9.34 39.84 -32.40
C VAL A 396 9.13 40.21 -30.92
N ARG A 397 9.78 39.52 -29.95
CA ARG A 397 11.19 39.11 -29.91
C ARG A 397 11.40 37.76 -29.23
#